data_AF-A0A376RR41-F1
#
_entry.id   AF-A0A376RR41-F1
#
_cell.length_a   1.000
_cell.length_b   1.000
_cell.length_c   1.000
_cell.angle_alpha   90.00
_cell.angle_beta   90.00
_cell.angle_gamma   90.00
#
_symmetry.space_group_name_H-M   'P 1'
#
loop_
_entity.id
_entity.type
_entity.pdbx_description
1 polymer ?
#
loop_
_entity_poly.entity_id
_entity_poly.type
_entity_poly.pdbx_seq_one_letter_code
_entity_poly.pdbx_strand_id
1 'polypeptide(L)'
;MTASAWWQYCATGPTESLIQGLHQSVFRAEKRIGLVLFGKGNIGSRWLELFAREQSTLSARTGFEFVLAGVVDSRRSLLSYDGLDASRALAFFNDEAVEQDEESLFLWMRAHPYDDLVVLDVTASQQLADQYLDFASHGFHVISANKLAGASDSNKYRQIHDAFEKTGRHWLYMPPSVRACRSTTPCAI
;
A
#
# COMPACT_ATOMS: atom_id res chain seq x y z
N MET A 1 -54.02 -20.08 -20.63
CA MET A 1 -52.62 -19.79 -20.24
C MET A 1 -51.84 -19.57 -21.53
N THR A 2 -51.46 -18.34 -21.82
CA THR A 2 -50.94 -17.91 -23.12
C THR A 2 -49.44 -18.15 -23.25
N ALA A 3 -48.99 -18.46 -24.47
CA ALA A 3 -47.59 -18.70 -24.86
C ALA A 3 -46.61 -17.54 -24.58
N SER A 4 -47.11 -16.39 -24.10
CA SER A 4 -46.30 -15.22 -23.74
C SER A 4 -45.53 -15.37 -22.43
N ALA A 5 -45.99 -16.21 -21.50
CA ALA A 5 -45.34 -16.38 -20.20
C ALA A 5 -44.05 -17.23 -20.26
N TRP A 6 -43.89 -18.06 -21.30
CA TRP A 6 -42.72 -18.94 -21.47
C TRP A 6 -41.54 -18.22 -22.14
N TRP A 7 -41.78 -17.21 -22.97
CA TRP A 7 -40.71 -16.45 -23.64
C TRP A 7 -39.95 -15.53 -22.70
N GLN A 8 -40.61 -14.99 -21.68
CA GLN A 8 -39.96 -14.11 -20.69
C GLN A 8 -38.98 -14.87 -19.77
N TYR A 9 -39.20 -16.17 -19.54
CA TYR A 9 -38.37 -16.99 -18.66
C TYR A 9 -37.10 -17.53 -19.36
N CYS A 10 -37.12 -17.64 -20.70
CA CYS A 10 -35.98 -18.09 -21.50
C CYS A 10 -35.05 -16.95 -21.97
N ALA A 11 -35.48 -15.68 -21.90
CA ALA A 11 -34.73 -14.54 -22.43
C ALA A 11 -33.70 -13.94 -21.45
N THR A 12 -33.67 -14.37 -20.19
CA THR A 12 -32.66 -13.95 -19.20
C THR A 12 -32.18 -15.19 -18.45
N GLY A 13 -31.39 -16.03 -19.13
CA GLY A 13 -30.82 -17.22 -18.52
C GLY A 13 -29.86 -16.86 -17.37
N PRO A 14 -29.86 -17.59 -16.25
CA PRO A 14 -28.87 -17.42 -15.17
C PRO A 14 -27.44 -17.68 -15.63
N THR A 15 -27.24 -18.19 -16.85
CA THR A 15 -25.96 -18.44 -17.50
C THR A 15 -25.14 -17.16 -17.71
N GLU A 16 -25.74 -16.01 -18.00
CA GLU A 16 -24.95 -14.80 -18.29
C GLU A 16 -24.33 -14.21 -17.02
N SER A 17 -25.07 -14.23 -15.90
CA SER A 17 -24.55 -13.84 -14.58
C SER A 17 -23.62 -14.89 -13.98
N LEU A 18 -23.86 -16.18 -14.22
CA LEU A 18 -22.96 -17.27 -13.84
C LEU A 18 -21.65 -17.23 -14.64
N ILE A 19 -21.70 -16.90 -15.94
CA ILE A 19 -20.51 -16.73 -16.79
C ILE A 19 -19.75 -15.46 -16.41
N GLN A 20 -20.42 -14.34 -16.10
CA GLN A 20 -19.75 -13.14 -15.55
C GLN A 20 -19.11 -13.43 -14.19
N GLY A 21 -19.79 -14.16 -13.31
CA GLY A 21 -19.25 -14.59 -12.02
C GLY A 21 -18.05 -15.54 -12.15
N LEU A 22 -18.10 -16.48 -13.11
CA LEU A 22 -16.97 -17.35 -13.46
C LEU A 22 -15.82 -16.56 -14.08
N HIS A 23 -16.10 -15.61 -14.97
CA HIS A 23 -15.07 -14.80 -15.62
C HIS A 23 -14.34 -13.89 -14.61
N GLN A 24 -15.05 -13.39 -13.60
CA GLN A 24 -14.43 -12.66 -12.48
C GLN A 24 -13.69 -13.58 -11.50
N SER A 25 -14.14 -14.81 -11.30
CA SER A 25 -13.52 -15.79 -10.39
C SER A 25 -12.31 -16.51 -10.99
N VAL A 26 -12.25 -16.66 -12.31
CA VAL A 26 -11.23 -17.47 -13.01
C VAL A 26 -10.15 -16.61 -13.68
N PHE A 27 -10.44 -15.34 -14.01
CA PHE A 27 -9.51 -14.49 -14.77
C PHE A 27 -9.09 -13.18 -14.07
N ARG A 28 -9.37 -12.99 -12.78
CA ARG A 28 -8.69 -11.93 -12.03
C ARG A 28 -7.31 -12.44 -11.65
N ALA A 29 -6.29 -12.03 -12.41
CA ALA A 29 -4.95 -12.00 -11.85
C ALA A 29 -5.02 -11.25 -10.51
N GLU A 30 -4.47 -11.86 -9.46
CA GLU A 30 -4.40 -11.21 -8.15
C GLU A 30 -3.71 -9.86 -8.35
N LYS A 31 -4.33 -8.78 -7.84
CA LYS A 31 -3.72 -7.45 -7.97
C LYS A 31 -2.38 -7.48 -7.26
N ARG A 32 -1.34 -7.02 -7.95
CA ARG A 32 0.02 -6.95 -7.42
C ARG A 32 0.23 -5.60 -6.79
N ILE A 33 0.48 -5.58 -5.48
CA ILE A 33 0.69 -4.38 -4.69
C ILE A 33 2.16 -4.33 -4.27
N GLY A 34 2.91 -3.40 -4.85
CA GLY A 34 4.30 -3.18 -4.48
C GLY A 34 4.41 -2.36 -3.20
N LEU A 35 5.29 -2.78 -2.29
CA LEU A 35 5.55 -2.10 -1.02
C LEU A 35 6.99 -1.60 -0.98
N VAL A 36 7.17 -0.30 -0.71
CA VAL A 36 8.49 0.29 -0.47
C VAL A 36 8.55 0.82 0.95
N LEU A 37 9.37 0.19 1.79
CA LEU A 37 9.55 0.56 3.19
C LEU A 37 10.67 1.60 3.33
N PHE A 38 10.30 2.82 3.71
CA PHE A 38 11.23 3.85 4.09
C PHE A 38 11.44 3.84 5.61
N GLY A 39 12.68 3.60 6.02
CA GLY A 39 13.12 3.61 7.41
C GLY A 39 13.30 2.22 8.01
N LYS A 40 14.47 1.61 7.83
CA LYS A 40 14.88 0.36 8.50
C LYS A 40 15.34 0.58 9.96
N GLY A 41 14.70 1.49 10.69
CA GLY A 41 14.94 1.68 12.12
C GLY A 41 14.24 0.61 12.97
N ASN A 42 14.00 0.89 14.25
CA ASN A 42 13.28 -0.03 15.15
C ASN A 42 11.88 -0.39 14.62
N ILE A 43 11.12 0.60 14.13
CA ILE A 43 9.77 0.39 13.61
C ILE A 43 9.80 -0.42 12.32
N GLY A 44 10.65 -0.04 11.37
CA GLY A 44 10.78 -0.76 10.09
C GLY A 44 11.27 -2.19 10.26
N SER A 45 12.23 -2.43 11.17
CA SER A 45 12.70 -3.78 11.48
C SER A 45 11.58 -4.65 12.02
N ARG A 46 10.78 -4.10 12.95
CA ARG A 46 9.60 -4.82 13.47
C ARG A 46 8.54 -5.04 12.40
N TRP A 47 8.33 -4.09 11.51
CA TRP A 47 7.41 -4.25 10.38
C TRP A 47 7.87 -5.38 9.45
N LEU A 48 9.17 -5.46 9.12
CA LEU A 48 9.72 -6.55 8.31
C LEU A 48 9.53 -7.92 8.96
N GLU A 49 9.75 -8.04 10.27
CA GLU A 49 9.48 -9.28 11.01
C GLU A 49 8.01 -9.71 10.93
N LEU A 50 7.10 -8.75 11.08
CA LEU A 50 5.66 -9.00 10.97
C LEU A 50 5.28 -9.38 9.55
N PHE A 51 5.76 -8.64 8.55
CA PHE A 51 5.48 -8.90 7.16
C PHE A 51 5.98 -10.29 6.73
N ALA A 52 7.21 -10.67 7.12
CA ALA A 52 7.76 -12.00 6.85
C ALA A 52 6.86 -13.14 7.35
N ARG A 53 6.19 -12.95 8.49
CA ARG A 53 5.28 -13.97 9.06
C ARG A 53 3.88 -13.92 8.45
N GLU A 54 3.37 -12.74 8.15
CA GLU A 54 1.95 -12.53 7.87
C GLU A 54 1.63 -12.32 6.38
N GLN A 55 2.63 -12.13 5.51
CA GLN A 55 2.42 -11.80 4.08
C GLN A 55 1.51 -12.80 3.37
N SER A 56 1.74 -14.11 3.56
CA SER A 56 0.92 -15.15 2.93
C SER A 56 -0.53 -15.12 3.40
N THR A 57 -0.74 -14.93 4.70
CA THR A 57 -2.08 -14.82 5.29
C THR A 57 -2.80 -13.55 4.84
N LEU A 58 -2.07 -12.43 4.76
CA LEU A 58 -2.60 -11.16 4.28
C LEU A 58 -3.02 -11.25 2.81
N SER A 59 -2.18 -11.87 1.98
CA SER A 59 -2.46 -12.07 0.55
C SER A 59 -3.68 -12.95 0.35
N ALA A 60 -3.75 -14.10 1.04
CA ALA A 60 -4.89 -15.01 0.98
C ALA A 60 -6.22 -14.36 1.43
N ARG A 61 -6.18 -13.47 2.43
CA ARG A 61 -7.39 -12.81 2.95
C ARG A 61 -7.89 -11.66 2.08
N THR A 62 -7.00 -11.00 1.36
CA THR A 62 -7.33 -9.82 0.53
C THR A 62 -7.53 -10.16 -0.94
N GLY A 63 -6.97 -11.27 -1.42
CA GLY A 63 -6.90 -11.59 -2.85
C GLY A 63 -5.91 -10.71 -3.61
N PHE A 64 -4.95 -10.09 -2.90
CA PHE A 64 -3.87 -9.28 -3.47
C PHE A 64 -2.52 -9.97 -3.25
N GLU A 65 -1.64 -9.88 -4.23
CA GLU A 65 -0.25 -10.27 -4.09
C GLU A 65 0.55 -9.08 -3.55
N PHE A 66 1.00 -9.14 -2.30
CA PHE A 66 1.87 -8.11 -1.74
C PHE A 66 3.33 -8.42 -2.03
N VAL A 67 4.03 -7.50 -2.69
CA VAL A 67 5.43 -7.64 -3.08
C VAL A 67 6.27 -6.63 -2.30
N LEU A 68 7.19 -7.08 -1.45
CA LEU A 68 8.16 -6.17 -0.82
C LEU A 68 9.18 -5.73 -1.88
N ALA A 69 8.89 -4.62 -2.55
CA ALA A 69 9.66 -4.11 -3.67
C ALA A 69 10.95 -3.42 -3.23
N GLY A 70 10.93 -2.77 -2.07
CA GLY A 70 12.08 -2.04 -1.59
C GLY A 70 12.14 -1.85 -0.08
N VAL A 71 13.37 -1.80 0.44
CA VAL A 71 13.68 -1.32 1.78
C VAL A 71 14.72 -0.21 1.63
N VAL A 72 14.45 0.94 2.24
CA VAL A 72 15.24 2.16 2.04
C VAL A 72 15.59 2.74 3.40
N ASP A 73 16.87 3.06 3.63
CA ASP A 73 17.30 3.92 4.73
C ASP A 73 17.64 5.32 4.22
N SER A 74 18.32 6.16 5.01
CA SER A 74 18.63 7.53 4.59
C SER A 74 19.63 7.64 3.42
N ARG A 75 20.36 6.58 3.08
CA ARG A 75 21.44 6.61 2.07
C ARG A 75 21.44 5.42 1.12
N ARG A 76 20.87 4.29 1.53
CA ARG A 76 20.98 3.02 0.84
C ARG A 76 19.63 2.39 0.62
N SER A 77 19.55 1.56 -0.41
CA SER A 77 18.34 0.80 -0.72
C SER A 77 18.66 -0.65 -1.11
N LEU A 78 17.72 -1.54 -0.80
CA LEU A 78 17.54 -2.83 -1.44
C LEU A 78 16.28 -2.72 -2.28
N LEU A 79 16.37 -3.03 -3.58
CA LEU A 79 15.29 -2.88 -4.54
C LEU A 79 15.19 -4.12 -5.42
N SER A 80 13.98 -4.64 -5.63
CA SER A 80 13.68 -5.76 -6.51
C SER A 80 12.23 -5.72 -6.95
N TYR A 81 11.96 -5.68 -8.26
CA TYR A 81 10.58 -5.76 -8.76
C TYR A 81 9.95 -7.14 -8.56
N ASP A 82 10.78 -8.19 -8.49
CA ASP A 82 10.35 -9.55 -8.23
C ASP A 82 10.05 -9.79 -6.74
N GLY A 83 10.38 -8.81 -5.90
CA GLY A 83 10.20 -8.87 -4.46
C GLY A 83 11.48 -9.25 -3.71
N LEU A 84 11.56 -8.76 -2.48
CA LEU A 84 12.59 -9.06 -1.51
C LEU A 84 12.03 -10.03 -0.47
N ASP A 85 12.82 -11.01 -0.08
CA ASP A 85 12.53 -11.78 1.13
C ASP A 85 12.71 -10.88 2.35
N ALA A 86 11.64 -10.70 3.13
CA ALA A 86 11.65 -9.76 4.25
C ALA A 86 12.60 -10.16 5.38
N SER A 87 12.80 -11.47 5.61
CA SER A 87 13.75 -11.97 6.61
C SER A 87 15.20 -11.74 6.18
N ARG A 88 15.52 -11.95 4.89
CA ARG A 88 16.83 -11.67 4.31
C ARG A 88 17.10 -10.16 4.29
N ALA A 89 16.15 -9.35 3.83
CA ALA A 89 16.26 -7.90 3.87
C ALA A 89 16.42 -7.38 5.30
N LEU A 90 15.83 -8.05 6.31
CA LEU A 90 16.08 -7.71 7.70
C LEU A 90 17.52 -8.05 8.13
N ALA A 91 18.00 -9.26 7.82
CA ALA A 91 19.30 -9.76 8.28
C ALA A 91 20.50 -9.14 7.56
N PHE A 92 20.43 -8.95 6.24
CA PHE A 92 21.58 -8.65 5.38
C PHE A 92 21.54 -7.24 4.77
N PHE A 93 20.62 -6.38 5.20
CA PHE A 93 20.53 -5.02 4.66
C PHE A 93 21.85 -4.27 4.67
N ASN A 94 22.61 -4.34 5.77
CA ASN A 94 23.84 -3.57 5.88
C ASN A 94 24.94 -4.04 4.93
N ASP A 95 24.86 -5.29 4.48
CA ASP A 95 25.85 -5.93 3.62
C ASP A 95 25.45 -5.85 2.13
N GLU A 96 24.14 -5.93 1.83
CA GLU A 96 23.61 -6.01 0.47
C GLU A 96 23.07 -4.66 -0.05
N ALA A 97 22.71 -3.71 0.82
CA ALA A 97 22.13 -2.44 0.38
C ALA A 97 23.16 -1.55 -0.33
N VAL A 98 22.73 -0.95 -1.44
CA VAL A 98 23.58 -0.10 -2.28
C VAL A 98 23.25 1.36 -2.02
N GLU A 99 24.28 2.22 -2.00
CA GLU A 99 24.09 3.66 -1.97
C GLU A 99 23.18 4.10 -3.12
N GLN A 100 22.16 4.87 -2.77
CA GLN A 100 21.09 5.21 -3.69
C GLN A 100 20.79 6.69 -3.59
N ASP A 101 20.87 7.38 -4.72
CA ASP A 101 20.42 8.76 -4.81
C ASP A 101 18.88 8.84 -4.94
N GLU A 102 18.32 9.93 -4.43
CA GLU A 102 16.88 10.15 -4.35
C GLU A 102 16.21 10.16 -5.73
N GLU A 103 16.86 10.76 -6.74
CA GLU A 103 16.33 10.87 -8.10
C GLU A 103 16.25 9.49 -8.77
N SER A 104 17.32 8.69 -8.70
CA SER A 104 17.34 7.33 -9.22
C SER A 104 16.35 6.42 -8.51
N LEU A 105 16.20 6.55 -7.18
CA LEU A 105 15.18 5.81 -6.43
C LEU A 105 13.78 6.17 -6.92
N PHE A 106 13.51 7.45 -7.12
CA PHE A 106 12.22 7.93 -7.57
C PHE A 106 11.90 7.45 -8.99
N LEU A 107 12.87 7.52 -9.90
CA LEU A 107 12.74 6.99 -11.26
C LEU A 107 12.48 5.47 -11.27
N TRP A 108 13.18 4.73 -10.40
CA TRP A 108 12.94 3.30 -10.21
C TRP A 108 11.51 3.06 -9.71
N MET A 109 11.08 3.74 -8.66
CA MET A 109 9.72 3.61 -8.13
C MET A 109 8.67 3.86 -9.21
N ARG A 110 8.83 4.90 -10.04
CA ARG A 110 7.90 5.20 -11.14
C ARG A 110 7.83 4.14 -12.24
N ALA A 111 8.89 3.36 -12.42
CA ALA A 111 8.96 2.31 -13.42
C ALA A 111 8.38 0.97 -12.93
N HIS A 112 7.71 0.96 -11.77
CA HIS A 112 7.18 -0.26 -11.18
C HIS A 112 6.18 -0.99 -12.10
N PRO A 113 6.17 -2.34 -12.13
CA PRO A 113 5.22 -3.12 -12.91
C PRO A 113 3.90 -3.45 -12.16
N TYR A 114 3.76 -3.00 -10.92
CA TYR A 114 2.61 -3.29 -10.05
C TYR A 114 1.34 -2.55 -10.44
N ASP A 115 0.17 -3.06 -10.03
CA ASP A 115 -1.11 -2.36 -10.18
C ASP A 115 -1.13 -1.07 -9.34
N ASP A 116 -0.62 -1.16 -8.11
CA ASP A 116 -0.48 -0.03 -7.19
C ASP A 116 0.85 -0.14 -6.42
N LEU A 117 1.48 1.00 -6.14
CA LEU A 117 2.67 1.10 -5.28
C LEU A 117 2.31 1.83 -3.99
N VAL A 118 2.69 1.23 -2.85
CA VAL A 118 2.47 1.77 -1.51
C VAL A 118 3.81 2.11 -0.87
N VAL A 119 3.99 3.38 -0.55
CA VAL A 119 5.09 3.90 0.25
C VAL A 119 4.75 3.76 1.73
N LEU A 120 5.58 3.03 2.46
CA LEU A 120 5.48 2.89 3.91
C LEU A 120 6.52 3.80 4.56
N ASP A 121 6.10 4.98 5.01
CA ASP A 121 6.99 5.92 5.69
C ASP A 121 6.94 5.72 7.21
N VAL A 122 7.93 5.01 7.73
CA VAL A 122 8.17 4.87 9.17
C VAL A 122 9.41 5.65 9.62
N THR A 123 9.81 6.66 8.83
CA THR A 123 10.92 7.55 9.13
C THR A 123 10.50 8.69 10.05
N ALA A 124 11.50 9.47 10.49
CA ALA A 124 11.31 10.79 11.07
C ALA A 124 11.88 11.89 10.16
N SER A 125 11.78 11.69 8.84
CA SER A 125 12.39 12.60 7.83
C SER A 125 11.38 13.64 7.35
N GLN A 126 11.68 14.93 7.54
CA GLN A 126 10.91 16.00 6.92
C GLN A 126 11.08 16.01 5.40
N GLN A 127 12.30 15.75 4.91
CA GLN A 127 12.61 15.70 3.48
C GLN A 127 11.72 14.69 2.74
N LEU A 128 11.51 13.50 3.33
CA LEU A 128 10.63 12.50 2.73
C LEU A 128 9.15 12.92 2.79
N ALA A 129 8.72 13.55 3.90
CA ALA A 129 7.37 14.09 4.02
C ALA A 129 7.09 15.20 2.99
N ASP A 130 8.11 15.93 2.58
CA ASP A 130 7.99 16.99 1.58
C ASP A 130 7.69 16.43 0.17
N GLN A 131 8.08 15.19 -0.10
CA GLN A 131 7.84 14.49 -1.37
C GLN A 131 6.43 13.87 -1.46
N TYR A 132 5.58 13.96 -0.43
CA TYR A 132 4.27 13.31 -0.46
C TYR A 132 3.35 13.84 -1.57
N LEU A 133 3.49 15.12 -1.93
CA LEU A 133 2.78 15.70 -3.08
C LEU A 133 3.22 15.05 -4.39
N ASP A 134 4.51 14.77 -4.52
CA ASP A 134 5.06 14.06 -5.68
C ASP A 134 4.61 12.60 -5.69
N PHE A 135 4.57 11.92 -4.53
CA PHE A 135 4.02 10.57 -4.45
C PHE A 135 2.55 10.51 -4.91
N ALA A 136 1.72 11.46 -4.47
CA ALA A 136 0.33 11.54 -4.91
C ALA A 136 0.24 11.75 -6.44
N SER A 137 1.00 12.69 -7.00
CA SER A 137 0.95 13.03 -8.42
C SER A 137 1.40 11.89 -9.33
N HIS A 138 2.25 10.99 -8.82
CA HIS A 138 2.72 9.80 -9.52
C HIS A 138 1.83 8.56 -9.30
N GLY A 139 0.73 8.71 -8.56
CA GLY A 139 -0.22 7.62 -8.34
C GLY A 139 0.22 6.62 -7.27
N PHE A 140 1.13 7.01 -6.37
CA PHE A 140 1.51 6.17 -5.23
C PHE A 140 0.54 6.37 -4.07
N HIS A 141 0.35 5.32 -3.28
CA HIS A 141 -0.30 5.40 -1.98
C HIS A 141 0.76 5.61 -0.90
N VAL A 142 0.39 6.26 0.20
CA VAL A 142 1.30 6.47 1.34
C VAL A 142 0.64 5.99 2.63
N ILE A 143 1.34 5.16 3.39
CA ILE A 143 0.99 4.84 4.79
C ILE A 143 2.13 5.38 5.65
N SER A 144 1.81 6.30 6.56
CA SER A 144 2.82 7.05 7.29
C SER A 144 2.63 6.97 8.80
N ALA A 145 3.72 6.63 9.50
CA ALA A 145 3.91 6.86 10.93
C ALA A 145 4.81 8.09 11.21
N ASN A 146 5.21 8.82 10.17
CA ASN A 146 6.06 9.98 10.25
C ASN A 146 5.28 11.18 10.79
N LYS A 147 5.60 11.57 12.02
CA LYS A 147 4.90 12.66 12.73
C LYS A 147 5.11 14.02 12.07
N LEU A 148 6.20 14.21 11.34
CA LEU A 148 6.53 15.49 10.72
C LEU A 148 5.65 15.78 9.50
N ALA A 149 5.14 14.75 8.83
CA ALA A 149 4.16 14.91 7.77
C ALA A 149 2.84 15.51 8.31
N GLY A 150 2.35 14.98 9.44
CA GLY A 150 1.10 15.43 10.08
C GLY A 150 1.23 16.71 10.91
N ALA A 151 2.43 17.04 11.39
CA ALA A 151 2.71 18.25 12.17
C ALA A 151 3.21 19.43 11.33
N SER A 152 3.25 19.28 10.01
CA SER A 152 3.56 20.37 9.08
C SER A 152 2.51 21.49 9.19
N ASP A 153 2.86 22.71 8.75
CA ASP A 153 1.94 23.84 8.75
C ASP A 153 0.57 23.41 8.21
N SER A 154 -0.51 23.84 8.88
CA SER A 154 -1.90 23.49 8.58
C SER A 154 -2.24 23.58 7.09
N ASN A 155 -1.56 24.46 6.34
CA ASN A 155 -1.69 24.59 4.89
C ASN A 155 -1.08 23.39 4.13
N LYS A 156 0.14 22.96 4.49
CA LYS A 156 0.82 21.83 3.85
C LYS A 156 0.09 20.52 4.07
N TYR A 157 -0.41 20.28 5.28
CA TYR A 157 -1.23 19.11 5.57
C TYR A 157 -2.45 19.02 4.64
N ARG A 158 -3.18 20.14 4.46
CA ARG A 158 -4.32 20.21 3.54
C ARG A 158 -3.91 19.99 2.09
N GLN A 159 -2.81 20.59 1.65
CA GLN A 159 -2.31 20.40 0.29
C GLN A 159 -2.02 18.92 -0.01
N ILE A 160 -1.39 18.21 0.93
CA ILE A 160 -1.11 16.78 0.79
C ILE A 160 -2.44 16.02 0.73
N HIS A 161 -3.34 16.26 1.68
CA HIS A 161 -4.65 15.59 1.70
C HIS A 161 -5.43 15.79 0.39
N ASP A 162 -5.52 17.03 -0.08
CA ASP A 162 -6.19 17.38 -1.34
C ASP A 162 -5.53 16.71 -2.55
N ALA A 163 -4.20 16.58 -2.56
CA ALA A 163 -3.48 15.94 -3.66
C ALA A 163 -3.80 14.44 -3.75
N PHE A 164 -3.84 13.74 -2.60
CA PHE A 164 -4.23 12.32 -2.57
C PHE A 164 -5.70 12.14 -2.96
N GLU A 165 -6.60 13.01 -2.50
CA GLU A 165 -8.02 12.97 -2.88
C GLU A 165 -8.21 13.18 -4.39
N LYS A 166 -7.57 14.21 -4.97
CA LYS A 166 -7.66 14.53 -6.41
C LYS A 166 -7.13 13.44 -7.33
N THR A 167 -6.11 12.70 -6.88
CA THR A 167 -5.45 11.64 -7.66
C THR A 167 -6.09 10.27 -7.45
N GLY A 168 -7.12 10.17 -6.59
CA GLY A 168 -7.74 8.91 -6.21
C GLY A 168 -6.80 8.01 -5.41
N ARG A 169 -5.78 8.58 -4.77
CA ARG A 169 -4.80 7.87 -3.96
C ARG A 169 -5.10 8.01 -2.49
N HIS A 170 -4.48 7.14 -1.70
CA HIS A 170 -4.72 7.09 -0.27
C HIS A 170 -3.47 7.52 0.47
N TRP A 171 -3.64 8.48 1.36
CA TRP A 171 -2.70 8.79 2.42
C TRP A 171 -3.31 8.38 3.76
N LEU A 172 -2.77 7.31 4.35
CA LEU A 172 -3.16 6.83 5.67
C LEU A 172 -2.12 7.27 6.69
N TYR A 173 -2.53 8.20 7.55
CA TYR A 173 -1.70 8.66 8.66
C TYR A 173 -2.07 7.89 9.93
N MET A 174 -1.10 7.18 10.52
CA MET A 174 -1.26 6.52 11.81
C MET A 174 -0.74 7.45 12.90
N PRO A 175 -1.60 8.19 13.63
CA PRO A 175 -1.13 8.96 14.78
C PRO A 175 -0.54 7.99 15.82
N PRO A 176 0.54 8.37 16.54
CA PRO A 176 0.99 7.58 17.67
C PRO A 176 -0.20 7.45 18.63
N SER A 177 -0.61 6.22 18.91
CA SER A 177 -1.71 5.92 19.81
C SER A 177 -1.58 6.78 21.08
N VAL A 178 -2.48 7.74 21.26
CA VAL A 178 -2.79 8.23 22.60
C VAL A 178 -3.34 7.02 23.33
N ARG A 179 -2.58 6.55 24.33
CA ARG A 179 -2.90 5.59 25.40
C ARG A 179 -4.05 4.60 25.14
N ALA A 180 -3.71 3.32 25.30
CA ALA A 180 -4.57 2.26 25.82
C ALA A 180 -6.02 2.71 26.14
N CYS A 181 -6.96 2.34 25.28
CA CYS A 181 -8.38 2.43 25.59
C CYS A 181 -8.67 1.42 26.73
N ARG A 182 -8.46 1.86 27.97
CA ARG A 182 -9.11 1.31 29.18
C ARG A 182 -10.05 2.38 29.69
N SER A 183 -11.26 2.40 29.18
CA SER A 183 -12.47 2.66 29.97
C SER A 183 -13.71 2.60 29.08
N THR A 184 -14.70 1.89 29.59
CA THR A 184 -16.04 1.67 29.10
C THR A 184 -16.90 2.94 29.16
N THR A 185 -17.18 3.59 28.04
CA THR A 185 -18.44 4.32 27.81
C THR A 185 -18.70 4.49 26.30
N PRO A 186 -19.94 4.31 25.79
CA PRO A 186 -20.21 4.35 24.36
C PRO A 186 -20.45 5.79 23.88
N CYS A 187 -19.86 6.16 22.75
CA CYS A 187 -20.26 7.36 22.02
C CYS A 187 -21.60 7.11 21.32
N ALA A 188 -22.58 7.96 21.64
CA ALA A 188 -23.83 8.08 20.91
C ALA A 188 -23.59 8.82 19.57
N ILE A 189 -24.51 8.50 18.65
CA ILE A 189 -24.58 8.77 17.20
C ILE A 189 -24.31 10.22 16.81
#